data_AF-A0A953X0J7-F1
#
_entry.id   AF-A0A953X0J7-F1
#
_cell.length_a   1.000
_cell.length_b   1.000
_cell.length_c   1.000
_cell.angle_alpha   90.00
_cell.angle_beta   90.00
_cell.angle_gamma   90.00
#
_symmetry.space_group_name_H-M   'P 1'
#
loop_
_entity.id
_entity.type
_entity.pdbx_description
1 polymer ?
#
loop_
_entity_poly.entity_id
_entity_poly.type
_entity_poly.pdbx_seq_one_letter_code
_entity_poly.pdbx_strand_id
1 'polypeptide(L)'
;IVMLRNIDVESHCEHHIAPFLGKAFVAYMPSENVVGISKLARVVEIFAKRLQTQETMTAQICDAITDSLAPMGTAVLIEAVHECMSTRGVHHKDVTTVTTQFTGVFKSDADLRNRFLRMAGHG
;
A
#
# COMPACT_ATOMS: atom_id res chain seq x y z
N ILE A 1 4.27 7.71 14.45
CA ILE A 1 4.43 7.07 13.12
C ILE A 1 4.99 8.10 12.15
N VAL A 2 5.87 7.67 11.26
CA VAL A 2 6.24 8.42 10.05
C VAL A 2 5.35 7.88 8.92
N MET A 3 4.70 8.75 8.16
CA MET A 3 3.72 8.35 7.15
C MET A 3 3.88 9.17 5.87
N LEU A 4 3.92 8.47 4.73
CA LEU A 4 3.73 9.04 3.41
C LEU A 4 2.30 8.75 2.97
N ARG A 5 1.66 9.74 2.36
CA ARG A 5 0.26 9.68 1.92
C ARG A 5 0.19 10.00 0.45
N ASN A 6 -0.82 9.44 -0.23
CA ASN A 6 -1.15 9.74 -1.62
C ASN A 6 0.01 9.48 -2.60
N ILE A 7 0.79 8.42 -2.36
CA ILE A 7 1.79 7.97 -3.34
C ILE A 7 1.04 7.39 -4.55
N ASP A 8 1.32 7.87 -5.76
CA ASP A 8 0.71 7.32 -6.96
C ASP A 8 1.05 5.83 -7.15
N VAL A 9 0.02 5.03 -7.44
CA VAL A 9 0.15 3.63 -7.82
C VAL A 9 -0.35 3.46 -9.23
N GLU A 10 0.53 2.96 -10.09
CA GLU A 10 0.22 2.57 -11.46
C GLU A 10 0.83 1.20 -11.73
N SER A 11 -0.02 0.18 -11.85
CA SER A 11 0.40 -1.20 -12.04
C SER A 11 -0.53 -1.92 -13.01
N HIS A 12 -0.24 -3.19 -13.31
CA HIS A 12 -1.04 -4.01 -14.22
C HIS A 12 -1.49 -5.29 -13.52
N CYS A 13 -2.79 -5.57 -13.60
CA CYS A 13 -3.39 -6.79 -13.10
C CYS A 13 -2.83 -7.99 -13.87
N GLU A 14 -2.20 -8.94 -13.18
CA GLU A 14 -1.56 -10.09 -13.82
C GLU A 14 -2.53 -10.99 -14.61
N HIS A 15 -3.82 -11.01 -14.23
CA HIS A 15 -4.83 -11.83 -14.87
C HIS A 15 -5.22 -11.35 -16.28
N HIS A 16 -5.07 -10.04 -16.54
CA HIS A 16 -5.63 -9.41 -17.73
C HIS A 16 -4.66 -8.44 -18.42
N ILE A 17 -3.51 -8.17 -17.80
CA ILE A 17 -2.54 -7.17 -18.24
C ILE A 17 -3.23 -5.80 -18.43
N ALA A 18 -4.24 -5.55 -17.60
CA ALA A 18 -5.02 -4.32 -17.59
C ALA A 18 -4.55 -3.43 -16.43
N PRO A 19 -4.49 -2.11 -16.59
CA PRO A 19 -4.06 -1.22 -15.52
C PRO A 19 -4.92 -1.34 -14.26
N PHE A 20 -4.29 -1.16 -13.11
CA PHE A 20 -4.97 -0.67 -11.92
C PHE A 20 -4.24 0.56 -11.38
N LEU A 21 -5.01 1.61 -11.10
CA LEU A 21 -4.54 2.95 -10.82
C LEU A 21 -5.09 3.40 -9.47
N GLY A 22 -4.25 3.99 -8.62
CA GLY A 22 -4.64 4.27 -7.26
C GLY A 22 -3.65 5.07 -6.45
N LYS A 23 -3.84 5.02 -5.13
CA LYS A 23 -2.98 5.67 -4.14
C LYS A 23 -2.51 4.66 -3.10
N ALA A 24 -1.25 4.77 -2.72
CA ALA A 24 -0.68 4.08 -1.58
C ALA A 24 -0.43 5.03 -0.41
N PHE A 25 -0.62 4.48 0.79
CA PHE A 25 -0.35 5.09 2.08
C PHE A 25 0.58 4.15 2.84
N VAL A 26 1.73 4.65 3.22
CA VAL A 26 2.78 3.86 3.85
C VAL A 26 3.19 4.54 5.14
N ALA A 27 3.16 3.80 6.24
CA ALA A 27 3.65 4.25 7.52
C ALA A 27 4.58 3.23 8.16
N TYR A 28 5.52 3.71 8.95
CA TYR A 28 6.29 2.87 9.87
C TYR A 28 6.45 3.57 11.23
N MET A 29 6.71 2.78 12.25
CA MET A 29 7.12 3.26 13.57
C MET A 29 8.64 3.08 13.70
N PRO A 30 9.43 4.16 13.65
CA PRO A 30 10.88 4.04 13.76
C PRO A 30 11.29 3.34 15.05
N SER A 31 12.31 2.51 14.96
CA SER A 31 13.09 2.02 16.11
C SER A 31 14.36 2.87 16.20
N GLU A 32 15.50 2.33 15.78
CA GLU A 32 16.79 3.03 15.72
C GLU A 32 17.10 3.54 14.30
N ASN A 33 16.53 2.90 13.28
CA ASN A 33 16.77 3.23 11.88
C ASN A 33 15.70 4.19 11.33
N VAL A 34 16.17 5.19 10.59
CA VAL A 34 15.32 6.13 9.84
C VAL A 34 15.74 6.11 8.38
N VAL A 35 14.76 6.00 7.48
CA VAL A 35 15.00 6.01 6.03
C VAL A 35 14.66 7.36 5.43
N GLY A 36 15.38 7.73 4.36
CA GLY A 36 15.00 8.87 3.53
C GLY A 36 13.63 8.65 2.91
N ILE A 37 12.75 9.66 3.03
CA ILE A 37 11.34 9.59 2.58
C ILE A 37 11.19 9.18 1.11
N SER A 38 12.12 9.58 0.24
CA SER A 38 12.10 9.23 -1.19
C SER A 38 12.31 7.73 -1.45
N LYS A 39 12.91 6.99 -0.51
CA LYS A 39 13.12 5.54 -0.66
C LYS A 39 11.84 4.75 -0.40
N LEU A 40 10.99 5.20 0.53
CA LEU A 40 9.68 4.57 0.76
C LEU A 40 8.79 4.68 -0.49
N ALA A 41 8.75 5.85 -1.12
CA ALA A 41 8.06 6.02 -2.40
C ALA A 41 8.64 5.12 -3.51
N ARG A 42 9.98 4.98 -3.56
CA ARG A 42 10.64 4.10 -4.53
C ARG A 42 10.27 2.62 -4.34
N VAL A 43 10.10 2.15 -3.11
CA VAL A 43 9.67 0.77 -2.83
C VAL A 43 8.30 0.53 -3.44
N VAL A 44 7.35 1.45 -3.24
CA VAL A 44 6.01 1.38 -3.87
C VAL A 44 6.14 1.31 -5.39
N GLU A 45 6.92 2.20 -5.99
CA GLU A 45 7.13 2.26 -7.44
C GLU A 45 7.70 0.95 -8.01
N ILE A 46 8.72 0.37 -7.36
CA ILE A 46 9.37 -0.87 -7.81
C ILE A 46 8.39 -2.06 -7.84
N PHE A 47 7.47 -2.14 -6.86
CA PHE A 47 6.47 -3.20 -6.84
C PHE A 47 5.27 -2.89 -7.75
N ALA A 48 4.98 -1.61 -8.01
CA ALA A 48 3.94 -1.17 -8.95
C ALA A 48 4.32 -1.47 -10.41
N LYS A 49 5.61 -1.43 -10.78
CA LYS A 49 6.07 -1.69 -12.15
C LYS A 49 6.21 -3.19 -12.46
N ARG A 50 5.21 -4.01 -12.06
CA ARG A 50 5.14 -5.46 -12.28
C ARG A 50 3.72 -5.86 -12.70
N LEU A 51 3.57 -7.10 -13.18
CA LEU A 51 2.26 -7.77 -13.15
C LEU A 51 1.96 -8.16 -11.71
N GLN A 52 0.78 -7.80 -11.22
CA GLN A 52 0.44 -7.90 -9.81
C GLN A 52 -1.02 -8.30 -9.56
N THR A 53 -1.25 -8.87 -8.39
CA THR A 53 -2.49 -8.68 -7.62
C THR A 53 -2.28 -7.56 -6.60
N GLN A 54 -3.34 -6.83 -6.24
CA GLN A 54 -3.21 -5.69 -5.32
C GLN A 54 -2.81 -6.16 -3.91
N GLU A 55 -3.31 -7.32 -3.51
CA GLU A 55 -3.03 -8.01 -2.25
C GLU A 55 -1.54 -8.36 -2.14
N THR A 56 -0.99 -9.02 -3.16
CA THR A 56 0.43 -9.38 -3.20
C THR A 56 1.32 -8.14 -3.21
N MET A 57 0.99 -7.12 -4.00
CA MET A 57 1.73 -5.87 -4.03
C MET A 57 1.74 -5.19 -2.65
N THR A 58 0.62 -5.16 -1.95
CA THR A 58 0.49 -4.56 -0.61
C THR A 58 1.38 -5.29 0.42
N ALA A 59 1.38 -6.62 0.38
CA ALA A 59 2.23 -7.44 1.24
C ALA A 59 3.72 -7.21 0.94
N GLN A 60 4.11 -7.28 -0.33
CA GLN A 60 5.49 -7.10 -0.77
C GLN A 60 6.10 -5.75 -0.34
N ILE A 61 5.33 -4.67 -0.45
CA ILE A 61 5.78 -3.34 0.01
C ILE A 61 5.98 -3.35 1.53
N CYS A 62 5.05 -3.90 2.28
CA CYS A 62 5.12 -3.94 3.75
C CYS A 62 6.30 -4.77 4.24
N ASP A 63 6.50 -5.95 3.64
CA ASP A 63 7.58 -6.87 3.99
C ASP A 63 8.94 -6.25 3.62
N ALA A 64 9.09 -5.69 2.41
CA ALA A 64 10.35 -5.06 2.01
C ALA A 64 10.78 -3.92 2.94
N ILE A 65 9.83 -3.09 3.40
CA ILE A 65 10.11 -2.03 4.37
C ILE A 65 10.48 -2.61 5.73
N THR A 66 9.74 -3.63 6.17
CA THR A 66 9.96 -4.28 7.47
C THR A 66 11.33 -4.94 7.52
N ASP A 67 11.70 -5.71 6.50
CA ASP A 67 12.97 -6.42 6.41
C ASP A 67 14.16 -5.46 6.29
N SER A 68 13.99 -4.36 5.56
CA SER A 68 15.09 -3.41 5.33
C SER A 68 15.36 -2.48 6.51
N LEU A 69 14.32 -2.10 7.26
CA LEU A 69 14.44 -1.09 8.33
C LEU A 69 14.36 -1.68 9.74
N ALA A 70 13.84 -2.90 9.89
CA ALA A 70 13.48 -3.49 11.19
C ALA A 70 12.74 -2.48 12.11
N PRO A 71 11.66 -1.83 11.63
CA PRO A 71 10.93 -0.87 12.43
C PRO A 71 10.13 -1.59 13.52
N MET A 72 9.62 -0.85 14.51
CA MET A 72 8.70 -1.44 15.50
C MET A 72 7.40 -1.94 14.84
N GLY A 73 7.07 -1.45 13.65
CA GLY A 73 6.00 -1.96 12.80
C GLY A 73 5.85 -1.12 11.52
N THR A 74 5.21 -1.72 10.52
CA THR A 74 4.90 -1.11 9.22
C THR A 74 3.39 -1.23 8.95
N ALA A 75 2.82 -0.24 8.29
CA ALA A 75 1.44 -0.23 7.82
C ALA A 75 1.41 0.22 6.37
N VAL A 76 0.73 -0.53 5.51
CA VAL A 76 0.50 -0.19 4.10
C VAL A 76 -0.98 -0.29 3.82
N LEU A 77 -1.52 0.72 3.13
CA LEU A 77 -2.85 0.69 2.53
C LEU A 77 -2.70 1.08 1.06
N ILE A 78 -3.37 0.34 0.18
CA ILE A 78 -3.51 0.71 -1.23
C ILE A 78 -5.01 0.76 -1.54
N GLU A 79 -5.44 1.85 -2.16
CA GLU A 79 -6.76 1.99 -2.76
C GLU A 79 -6.59 2.21 -4.27
N ALA A 80 -7.21 1.36 -5.10
CA ALA A 80 -7.08 1.47 -6.55
C ALA A 80 -8.35 1.07 -7.31
N VAL A 81 -8.53 1.67 -8.49
CA VAL A 81 -9.52 1.27 -9.49
C VAL A 81 -8.86 0.30 -10.46
N HIS A 82 -9.58 -0.78 -10.80
CA HIS A 82 -9.08 -1.83 -11.69
C HIS A 82 -9.75 -1.74 -13.07
N GLU A 83 -8.97 -1.54 -14.13
CA GLU A 83 -9.51 -1.45 -15.50
C GLU A 83 -10.06 -2.78 -16.01
N CYS A 84 -9.59 -3.91 -15.48
CA CYS A 84 -10.20 -5.21 -15.75
C CYS A 84 -11.68 -5.29 -15.29
N MET A 85 -12.13 -4.38 -14.43
CA MET A 85 -13.51 -4.24 -13.97
C MET A 85 -14.22 -3.00 -14.53
N SER A 86 -13.51 -1.90 -14.76
CA SER A 86 -14.12 -0.61 -15.14
C SER A 86 -14.30 -0.43 -16.65
N THR A 87 -13.36 -0.91 -17.47
CA THR A 87 -13.40 -0.72 -18.94
C THR A 87 -13.91 -1.96 -19.68
N ARG A 88 -13.95 -3.11 -19.01
CA ARG A 88 -14.40 -4.40 -19.57
C ARG A 88 -15.13 -5.25 -18.52
N GLY A 89 -15.74 -6.34 -18.97
CA GLY A 89 -16.36 -7.33 -18.11
C GLY A 89 -17.62 -6.77 -17.43
N VAL A 90 -17.54 -6.52 -16.12
CA VAL A 90 -18.67 -6.04 -15.29
C VAL A 90 -18.94 -4.54 -15.40
N HIS A 91 -18.00 -3.76 -15.96
CA HIS A 91 -18.16 -2.32 -16.23
C HIS A 91 -18.49 -1.43 -15.00
N HIS A 92 -17.93 -1.75 -13.83
CA HIS A 92 -18.07 -0.94 -12.63
C HIS A 92 -16.96 0.12 -12.56
N LYS A 93 -17.30 1.38 -12.88
CA LYS A 93 -16.33 2.48 -12.98
C LYS A 93 -15.93 3.11 -11.65
N ASP A 94 -16.85 3.12 -10.69
CA ASP A 94 -16.69 3.85 -9.43
C ASP A 94 -16.27 2.95 -8.26
N VAL A 95 -15.99 1.67 -8.54
CA VAL A 95 -15.56 0.72 -7.51
C VAL A 95 -14.05 0.82 -7.32
N THR A 96 -13.65 1.11 -6.09
CA THR A 96 -12.26 1.00 -5.64
C THR A 96 -12.07 -0.25 -4.79
N THR A 97 -10.90 -0.86 -4.92
CA THR A 97 -10.46 -1.97 -4.08
C THR A 97 -9.48 -1.43 -3.05
N VAL A 98 -9.71 -1.74 -1.76
CA VAL A 98 -8.83 -1.36 -0.66
C VAL A 98 -8.15 -2.61 -0.10
N THR A 99 -6.83 -2.58 0.00
CA THR A 99 -6.01 -3.62 0.61
C THR A 99 -5.14 -3.03 1.71
N THR A 100 -4.93 -3.77 2.79
CA THR A 100 -4.09 -3.33 3.91
C THR A 100 -3.16 -4.44 4.38
N GLN A 101 -1.95 -4.07 4.79
CA GLN A 101 -1.02 -4.98 5.46
C GLN A 101 -0.41 -4.28 6.68
N PHE A 102 -0.36 -4.99 7.82
CA PHE A 102 0.15 -4.48 9.08
C PHE A 102 1.16 -5.44 9.72
N THR A 103 2.28 -4.91 10.20
CA THR A 103 3.31 -5.64 10.96
C THR A 103 3.60 -4.96 12.30
N GLY A 104 4.20 -5.73 13.22
CA GLY A 104 4.65 -5.21 14.52
C GLY A 104 3.55 -4.48 15.29
N VAL A 105 3.88 -3.29 15.83
CA VAL A 105 2.96 -2.48 16.63
C VAL A 105 1.66 -2.10 15.92
N PHE A 106 1.64 -1.96 14.58
CA PHE A 106 0.39 -1.70 13.86
C PHE A 106 -0.54 -2.92 13.80
N LYS A 107 0.01 -4.13 13.94
CA LYS A 107 -0.78 -5.36 14.00
C LYS A 107 -1.34 -5.59 15.40
N SER A 108 -0.53 -5.38 16.44
CA SER A 108 -0.90 -5.66 17.84
C SER A 108 -1.68 -4.52 18.53
N ASP A 109 -1.46 -3.26 18.15
CA ASP A 109 -2.12 -2.10 18.75
C ASP A 109 -3.26 -1.59 17.85
N ALA A 110 -4.50 -1.78 18.30
CA ALA A 110 -5.69 -1.35 17.57
C ALA A 110 -5.82 0.18 17.48
N ASP A 111 -5.41 0.93 18.50
CA ASP A 111 -5.49 2.39 18.49
C ASP A 111 -4.50 2.98 17.49
N LEU A 112 -3.31 2.38 17.40
CA LEU A 112 -2.31 2.77 16.41
C LEU A 112 -2.77 2.44 14.98
N ARG A 113 -3.37 1.27 14.77
CA ARG A 113 -3.97 0.89 13.48
C ARG A 113 -5.10 1.84 13.08
N ASN A 114 -6.00 2.15 14.01
CA ASN A 114 -7.11 3.09 13.77
C ASN A 114 -6.60 4.51 13.51
N ARG A 115 -5.53 4.93 14.18
CA ARG A 115 -4.86 6.20 13.90
C ARG A 115 -4.32 6.25 12.47
N PHE A 116 -3.67 5.18 12.00
CA PHE A 116 -3.20 5.09 10.60
C PHE A 116 -4.37 5.19 9.60
N LEU A 117 -5.44 4.41 9.80
CA LEU A 117 -6.61 4.41 8.92
C LEU A 117 -7.27 5.79 8.86
N ARG A 118 -7.47 6.47 10.00
CA ARG A 118 -7.97 7.85 10.04
C ARG A 118 -7.07 8.84 9.27
N MET A 119 -5.76 8.72 9.43
CA MET A 119 -4.80 9.59 8.72
C MET A 119 -4.76 9.32 7.20
N ALA A 120 -5.12 8.11 6.78
CA ALA A 120 -5.28 7.71 5.39
C ALA A 120 -6.64 8.11 4.80
N GLY A 121 -7.58 8.62 5.60
CA GLY A 121 -8.93 8.99 5.15
C GLY A 121 -9.95 7.84 5.20
N HIS A 122 -9.66 6.76 5.92
CA HIS A 122 -10.49 5.55 6.02
C HIS A 122 -10.92 5.23 7.47
N GLY A 123 -11.32 6.23 8.26
CA GLY A 123 -11.79 6.00 9.64
C GLY A 123 -12.65 7.09 10.22
#